data_AF-A0A9E5NE53-F1
#
_entry.id   AF-A0A9E5NE53-F1
#
_cell.length_a   1.000
_cell.length_b   1.000
_cell.length_c   1.000
_cell.angle_alpha   90.00
_cell.angle_beta   90.00
_cell.angle_gamma   90.00
#
_symmetry.space_group_name_H-M   'P 1'
#
loop_
_entity.id
_entity.type
_entity.pdbx_description
1 polymer ?
#
loop_
_entity_poly.entity_id
_entity_poly.type
_entity_poly.pdbx_seq_one_letter_code
_entity_poly.pdbx_strand_id
1 'polypeptide(L)'
;RRMRDTIGDLDILVTSKKAEEVMEAFAALPIVEEVSARGPTKTSVITEAGIQADLRVVAPEEFGAALLYFTGSKEHNVKLRELAVKRKLRINEYGIFNVKTEKRLGGKTEEEMYG
;
A
#
# COMPACT_ATOMS: atom_id res chain seq x y z
N ARG A 1 -1.23 6.07 -10.57
CA ARG A 1 -2.56 5.37 -10.57
C ARG A 1 -3.75 6.29 -10.83
N ARG A 2 -3.93 7.41 -10.11
CA ARG A 2 -5.09 8.32 -10.26
C ARG A 2 -5.04 9.27 -11.47
N MET A 3 -4.11 9.06 -12.41
CA MET A 3 -3.89 9.90 -13.59
C MET A 3 -3.77 11.41 -13.28
N ARG A 4 -2.98 11.76 -12.27
CA ARG A 4 -2.67 13.16 -11.95
C ARG A 4 -1.61 13.69 -12.92
N ASP A 5 -1.79 14.93 -13.38
CA ASP A 5 -0.88 15.58 -14.33
C ASP A 5 0.55 15.74 -13.77
N THR A 6 0.67 15.89 -12.44
CA THR A 6 1.95 15.92 -11.71
C THR A 6 1.88 15.10 -10.42
N ILE A 7 3.04 14.59 -9.99
CA ILE A 7 3.23 13.77 -8.79
C ILE A 7 4.45 14.26 -7.99
N GLY A 8 4.49 13.96 -6.70
CA GLY A 8 5.66 14.24 -5.85
C GLY A 8 6.66 13.08 -5.84
N ASP A 9 6.15 11.87 -5.58
CA ASP A 9 6.90 10.62 -5.50
C ASP A 9 6.17 9.48 -6.22
N LEU A 10 6.86 8.34 -6.34
CA LEU A 10 6.33 7.10 -6.89
C LEU A 10 6.05 6.09 -5.78
N ASP A 11 4.79 5.75 -5.56
CA ASP A 11 4.40 4.61 -4.71
C ASP A 11 4.27 3.33 -5.54
N ILE A 12 5.03 2.29 -5.16
CA ILE A 12 5.01 0.97 -5.77
C ILE A 12 4.54 -0.05 -4.73
N LEU A 13 3.46 -0.77 -5.05
CA LEU A 13 2.94 -1.84 -4.22
C LEU A 13 3.21 -3.20 -4.87
N VAL A 14 3.82 -4.10 -4.11
CA VAL A 14 4.15 -5.47 -4.54
C VAL A 14 3.55 -6.46 -3.55
N THR A 15 3.20 -7.65 -4.02
CA THR A 15 2.88 -8.78 -3.15
C THR A 15 3.92 -9.88 -3.26
N SER A 16 4.39 -10.37 -2.11
CA SER A 16 5.37 -11.46 -2.04
C SER A 16 5.36 -12.09 -0.66
N LYS A 17 5.70 -13.39 -0.58
CA LYS A 17 6.00 -14.07 0.69
C LYS A 17 7.47 -13.90 1.13
N LYS A 18 8.30 -13.29 0.27
CA LYS A 18 9.73 -13.09 0.43
C LYS A 18 10.04 -11.60 0.35
N ALA A 19 9.56 -10.83 1.33
CA ALA A 19 9.65 -9.37 1.31
C ALA A 19 11.11 -8.88 1.27
N GLU A 20 11.99 -9.51 2.05
CA GLU A 20 13.40 -9.15 2.12
C GLU A 20 14.13 -9.27 0.78
N GLU A 21 13.92 -10.38 0.06
CA GLU A 21 14.49 -10.59 -1.29
C GLU A 21 14.01 -9.51 -2.27
N VAL A 22 12.73 -9.09 -2.18
CA VAL A 22 12.19 -8.01 -3.01
C VAL A 22 12.81 -6.66 -2.64
N MET A 23 12.97 -6.36 -1.35
CA MET A 23 13.60 -5.11 -0.91
C MET A 23 15.06 -5.03 -1.35
N GLU A 24 15.80 -6.14 -1.25
CA GLU A 24 17.18 -6.21 -1.69
C GLU A 24 17.31 -6.01 -3.19
N ALA A 25 16.50 -6.71 -3.99
CA ALA A 25 16.48 -6.55 -5.43
C ALA A 25 16.11 -5.12 -5.85
N PHE A 26 15.14 -4.51 -5.17
CA PHE A 26 14.73 -3.12 -5.42
C PHE A 26 15.84 -2.11 -5.12
N ALA A 27 16.50 -2.25 -3.97
CA ALA A 27 17.60 -1.38 -3.56
C ALA A 27 18.84 -1.50 -4.45
N ALA A 28 19.04 -2.65 -5.11
CA ALA A 28 20.16 -2.94 -5.99
C ALA A 28 19.91 -2.60 -7.47
N LEU A 29 18.74 -2.03 -7.81
CA LEU A 29 18.45 -1.67 -9.19
C LEU A 29 19.44 -0.60 -9.70
N PRO A 30 19.94 -0.69 -10.95
CA PRO A 30 20.91 0.28 -11.47
C PRO A 30 20.41 1.73 -11.50
N ILE A 31 19.09 1.95 -11.53
CA ILE A 31 18.49 3.28 -11.52
C ILE A 31 18.51 3.96 -10.14
N VAL A 32 18.87 3.22 -9.09
CA VAL A 32 18.92 3.73 -7.71
C VAL A 32 20.23 4.45 -7.47
N GLU A 33 20.14 5.72 -7.10
CA GLU A 33 21.27 6.53 -6.68
C GLU A 33 21.50 6.42 -5.16
N GLU A 34 20.42 6.51 -4.37
CA GLU A 34 20.48 6.47 -2.91
C GLU A 34 19.36 5.62 -2.31
N VAL A 35 19.66 4.82 -1.28
CA VAL A 35 18.65 4.19 -0.42
C VAL A 35 18.41 5.08 0.79
N SER A 36 17.34 5.88 0.76
CA SER A 36 17.04 6.88 1.80
C SER A 36 16.38 6.27 3.05
N ALA A 37 15.68 5.13 2.91
CA ALA A 37 15.18 4.36 4.03
C ALA A 37 15.01 2.89 3.67
N ARG A 38 15.31 1.98 4.61
CA ARG A 38 15.12 0.53 4.44
C ARG A 38 14.51 -0.09 5.68
N GLY A 39 13.49 -0.91 5.46
CA GLY A 39 12.79 -1.65 6.49
C GLY A 39 12.28 -3.00 5.97
N PRO A 40 11.66 -3.82 6.84
CA PRO A 40 11.29 -5.19 6.50
C PRO A 40 10.20 -5.28 5.41
N THR A 41 9.35 -4.27 5.29
CA THR A 41 8.22 -4.26 4.34
C THR A 41 8.12 -2.97 3.52
N LYS A 42 9.05 -2.03 3.73
CA LYS A 42 9.13 -0.77 3.00
C LYS A 42 10.59 -0.41 2.74
N THR A 43 10.89 -0.04 1.50
CA THR A 43 12.16 0.59 1.12
C THR A 43 11.87 1.84 0.30
N SER A 44 12.57 2.93 0.61
CA SER A 44 12.52 4.20 -0.11
C SER A 44 13.88 4.44 -0.76
N VAL A 45 13.85 4.84 -2.03
CA VAL A 45 15.05 5.15 -2.82
C VAL A 45 14.91 6.49 -3.51
N ILE A 46 16.04 7.10 -3.84
CA ILE A 46 16.16 8.21 -4.78
C ILE A 46 16.81 7.64 -6.04
N THR A 47 16.17 7.88 -7.18
CA THR A 47 16.70 7.47 -8.50
C THR A 47 17.73 8.47 -9.01
N GLU A 48 18.56 8.07 -9.98
CA GLU A 48 19.54 8.96 -10.66
C GLU A 48 18.90 10.22 -11.29
N ALA A 49 17.58 10.20 -11.53
CA ALA A 49 16.82 11.35 -12.02
C ALA A 49 16.31 12.27 -10.88
N GLY A 50 16.68 12.02 -9.63
CA GLY A 50 16.21 12.74 -8.44
C GLY A 50 14.77 12.42 -8.02
N ILE A 51 14.14 11.39 -8.60
CA ILE A 51 12.76 10.99 -8.25
C ILE A 51 12.80 10.04 -7.06
N GLN A 52 12.02 10.35 -6.03
CA GLN A 52 11.79 9.45 -4.90
C GLN A 52 10.81 8.33 -5.29
N ALA A 53 11.16 7.09 -4.97
CA ALA A 53 10.30 5.93 -5.13
C ALA A 53 10.21 5.11 -3.84
N ASP A 54 8.99 4.83 -3.41
CA ASP A 54 8.66 4.06 -2.22
C ASP A 54 8.09 2.69 -2.65
N LEU A 55 8.80 1.61 -2.34
CA LEU A 55 8.31 0.24 -2.55
C LEU A 55 7.77 -0.33 -1.23
N ARG A 56 6.59 -0.95 -1.31
CA ARG A 56 5.95 -1.64 -0.20
C ARG A 56 5.59 -3.07 -0.60
N VAL A 57 5.93 -4.03 0.27
CA VAL A 57 5.50 -5.42 0.12
C VAL A 57 4.41 -5.74 1.13
N VAL A 58 3.31 -6.29 0.64
CA VAL A 58 2.17 -6.75 1.45
C VAL A 58 1.86 -8.22 1.19
N ALA A 59 1.19 -8.87 2.14
CA ALA A 59 0.76 -10.26 1.93
C ALA A 59 -0.24 -10.34 0.76
N PRO A 60 -0.26 -11.46 -0.01
CA PRO A 60 -1.21 -11.64 -1.11
C PRO A 60 -2.66 -11.45 -0.70
N GLU A 61 -2.99 -11.83 0.52
CA GLU A 61 -4.32 -11.72 1.07
C GLU A 61 -4.70 -10.26 1.34
N GLU A 62 -3.74 -9.34 1.48
CA GLU A 62 -3.93 -7.92 1.84
C GLU A 62 -3.88 -6.96 0.64
N PHE A 63 -3.61 -7.50 -0.54
CA PHE A 63 -3.30 -6.70 -1.73
C PHE A 63 -4.42 -5.71 -2.10
N GLY A 64 -5.68 -6.14 -2.06
CA GLY A 64 -6.83 -5.28 -2.35
C GLY A 64 -6.99 -4.12 -1.37
N ALA A 65 -6.80 -4.38 -0.09
CA ALA A 65 -6.85 -3.36 0.95
C ALA A 65 -5.70 -2.36 0.83
N ALA A 66 -4.49 -2.86 0.59
CA ALA A 66 -3.31 -2.04 0.40
C ALA A 66 -3.42 -1.20 -0.89
N LEU A 67 -3.93 -1.78 -1.98
CA LEU A 67 -4.21 -1.04 -3.22
C LEU A 67 -5.13 0.15 -2.94
N LEU A 68 -6.27 -0.09 -2.30
CA LEU A 68 -7.21 0.97 -1.93
C LEU A 68 -6.53 2.04 -1.06
N TYR A 69 -5.80 1.61 -0.02
CA TYR A 69 -5.14 2.49 0.93
C TYR A 69 -4.11 3.40 0.26
N PHE A 70 -3.17 2.83 -0.50
CA PHE A 70 -2.07 3.59 -1.13
C PHE A 70 -2.51 4.32 -2.39
N THR A 71 -3.62 3.92 -3.00
CA THR A 71 -4.22 4.71 -4.08
C THR A 71 -4.84 5.98 -3.54
N GLY A 72 -5.57 5.91 -2.43
CA GLY A 72 -6.29 7.07 -1.91
C GLY A 72 -7.27 7.70 -2.91
N SER A 73 -7.49 9.02 -2.90
CA SER A 73 -6.80 10.03 -2.08
C SER A 73 -7.06 9.89 -0.58
N LYS A 74 -6.37 10.71 0.23
CA LYS A 74 -6.60 10.75 1.69
C LYS A 74 -8.08 10.98 2.02
N GLU A 75 -8.73 11.90 1.31
CA GLU A 75 -10.15 12.24 1.50
C GLU A 75 -11.05 11.06 1.14
N HIS A 76 -10.75 10.35 0.05
CA HIS A 76 -11.46 9.13 -0.33
C HIS A 76 -11.37 8.06 0.76
N ASN A 77 -10.14 7.81 1.26
CA ASN A 77 -9.91 6.86 2.33
C ASN A 77 -10.62 7.24 3.63
N VAL A 78 -10.65 8.53 3.99
CA VAL A 78 -11.38 9.02 5.17
C VAL A 78 -12.86 8.73 5.04
N LYS A 79 -13.48 9.08 3.90
CA LYS A 79 -14.91 8.81 3.67
C LYS A 79 -15.26 7.32 3.75
N LEU A 80 -14.42 6.45 3.19
CA LEU A 80 -14.62 5.00 3.28
C LEU A 80 -14.53 4.49 4.72
N ARG A 81 -13.57 4.99 5.50
CA ARG A 81 -13.46 4.63 6.93
C ARG A 81 -14.66 5.12 7.74
N GLU A 82 -15.14 6.34 7.48
CA GLU A 82 -16.35 6.86 8.11
C GLU A 82 -17.58 6.01 7.81
N LEU A 83 -17.73 5.55 6.56
CA LEU A 83 -18.81 4.62 6.17
C LEU A 83 -18.68 3.28 6.88
N ALA A 84 -17.46 2.73 6.95
CA ALA A 84 -17.19 1.47 7.64
C ALA A 84 -17.54 1.56 9.13
N VAL A 85 -17.15 2.65 9.81
CA VAL A 85 -17.45 2.88 11.23
C VAL A 85 -18.96 2.88 11.49
N LYS A 86 -19.76 3.55 10.65
CA LYS A 86 -21.24 3.53 10.73
C LYS A 86 -21.81 2.11 10.63
N ARG A 87 -21.12 1.21 9.93
CA ARG A 87 -21.48 -0.21 9.77
C ARG A 87 -20.83 -1.13 10.81
N LYS A 88 -20.16 -0.58 11.85
CA LYS A 88 -19.39 -1.34 12.86
C LYS A 88 -18.23 -2.15 12.25
N LEU A 89 -17.65 -1.61 11.17
CA LEU A 89 -16.49 -2.16 10.47
C LEU A 89 -15.29 -1.22 10.62
N ARG A 90 -14.10 -1.77 10.47
CA ARG A 90 -12.82 -1.05 10.44
C ARG A 90 -12.11 -1.38 9.13
N ILE A 91 -11.71 -0.34 8.39
CA ILE A 91 -10.89 -0.48 7.17
C ILE A 91 -9.49 0.07 7.47
N ASN A 92 -8.46 -0.68 7.11
CA ASN A 92 -7.07 -0.26 7.13
C ASN A 92 -6.30 -0.84 5.92
N GLU A 93 -4.99 -0.65 5.87
CA GLU A 93 -4.11 -1.15 4.80
C GLU A 93 -4.06 -2.68 4.68
N TYR A 94 -4.53 -3.42 5.69
CA TYR A 94 -4.52 -4.87 5.72
C TYR A 94 -5.89 -5.48 5.39
N GLY A 95 -6.99 -4.75 5.45
CA GLY A 95 -8.31 -5.33 5.19
C GLY A 95 -9.48 -4.55 5.76
N ILE A 96 -10.65 -5.17 5.63
CA ILE A 96 -11.87 -4.78 6.32
C ILE A 96 -12.17 -5.79 7.43
N PHE A 97 -12.49 -5.28 8.63
CA PHE A 97 -12.62 -6.07 9.84
C PHE A 97 -13.92 -5.72 10.55
N ASN A 98 -14.57 -6.72 11.16
CA ASN A 98 -15.66 -6.47 12.09
C ASN A 98 -15.09 -5.95 13.42
N VAL A 99 -15.58 -4.82 13.92
CA VAL A 99 -15.05 -4.20 15.14
C VAL A 99 -15.31 -5.05 16.39
N LYS A 100 -16.39 -5.83 16.43
CA LYS A 100 -16.75 -6.64 17.60
C LYS A 100 -16.02 -7.97 17.63
N THR A 101 -15.93 -8.66 16.49
CA THR A 101 -15.40 -10.03 16.43
C THR A 101 -13.95 -10.07 15.99
N GLU A 102 -13.38 -8.93 15.58
CA GLU A 102 -12.03 -8.78 14.98
C GLU A 102 -11.79 -9.60 13.70
N LYS A 103 -12.78 -10.39 13.28
CA LYS A 103 -12.75 -11.18 12.05
C LYS A 103 -12.55 -10.27 10.83
N ARG A 104 -11.56 -10.65 10.02
CA ARG A 104 -11.34 -10.08 8.69
C ARG A 104 -12.45 -10.54 7.74
N LEU A 105 -13.09 -9.58 7.08
CA LEU A 105 -14.20 -9.80 6.16
C LEU A 105 -13.75 -9.73 4.69
N GLY A 106 -12.62 -9.08 4.40
CA GLY A 106 -12.09 -8.93 3.05
C GLY A 106 -10.72 -8.25 3.04
N GLY A 107 -10.14 -8.15 1.85
CA GLY A 107 -8.93 -7.38 1.60
C GLY A 107 -7.98 -7.96 0.55
N LYS A 108 -8.34 -9.09 -0.07
CA LYS A 108 -7.53 -9.70 -1.12
C LYS A 108 -7.70 -8.95 -2.44
N THR A 109 -8.92 -8.48 -2.71
CA THR A 109 -9.25 -7.73 -3.92
C THR A 109 -9.81 -6.35 -3.56
N GLU A 110 -9.70 -5.38 -4.47
CA GLU A 110 -10.35 -4.08 -4.26
C GLU A 110 -11.88 -4.23 -4.22
N GLU A 111 -12.44 -5.15 -5.00
CA GLU A 111 -13.89 -5.41 -5.03
C GLU A 111 -14.42 -5.83 -3.64
N GLU A 112 -13.70 -6.71 -2.93
CA GLU A 112 -14.01 -7.08 -1.53
C GLU A 112 -13.99 -5.89 -0.55
N MET A 113 -13.28 -4.81 -0.90
CA MET A 113 -13.22 -3.61 -0.05
C MET A 113 -14.41 -2.66 -0.28
N TYR A 114 -15.04 -2.74 -1.44
CA TYR A 114 -16.19 -1.90 -1.82
C TYR A 114 -17.55 -2.58 -1.66
N GLY A 115 -17.61 -3.90 -1.82
CA GLY A 115 -18.84 -4.72 -1.66
C GLY A 115 -19.36 -4.74 -0.23
#